data_AF-A0A645IPM8-F1
#
_entry.id   AF-A0A645IPM8-F1
#
_cell.length_a   1.000
_cell.length_b   1.000
_cell.length_c   1.000
_cell.angle_alpha   90.00
_cell.angle_beta   90.00
_cell.angle_gamma   90.00
#
_symmetry.space_group_name_H-M   'P 1'
#
loop_
_entity.id
_entity.type
_entity.pdbx_description
1 polymer ?
#
loop_
_entity_poly.entity_id
_entity_poly.type
_entity_poly.pdbx_seq_one_letter_code
_entity_poly.pdbx_strand_id
1 'polypeptide(L)'
;MMLFGANVLLLDQPTNHLDLESITAVNNGLIDFKGNVLFSSFDHQFVQTTANRIMELRPEGLLDKTMSYDEFLEYKKENGLQ
;
A
#
# COMPACT_ATOMS: atom_id res chain seq x y z
N MET A 1 10.75 -8.78 17.03
CA MET A 1 11.00 -7.37 17.43
C MET A 1 9.88 -6.54 16.80
N MET A 2 8.74 -6.41 17.50
CA MET A 2 7.70 -5.45 17.14
C MET A 2 7.75 -4.36 18.21
N LEU A 3 7.95 -3.12 17.77
CA LEU A 3 8.03 -1.93 18.60
C LEU A 3 6.76 -1.82 19.45
N PHE A 4 6.91 -1.95 20.77
CA PHE A 4 5.87 -1.58 21.72
C PHE A 4 5.50 -0.11 21.49
N GLY A 5 4.24 0.16 21.11
CA GLY A 5 3.64 1.49 21.15
C GLY A 5 3.64 2.32 19.87
N ALA A 6 4.06 1.80 18.71
CA ALA A 6 3.92 2.54 17.46
C ALA A 6 2.44 2.58 16.99
N ASN A 7 1.93 3.77 16.69
CA ASN A 7 0.59 3.99 16.13
C ASN A 7 0.60 4.17 14.60
N VAL A 8 1.79 4.40 14.02
CA VAL A 8 2.00 4.56 12.58
C VAL A 8 3.25 3.77 12.17
N LEU A 9 3.14 3.01 11.09
CA LEU A 9 4.26 2.37 10.40
C LEU A 9 4.51 3.09 9.07
N LEU A 10 5.78 3.41 8.79
CA LEU A 10 6.22 3.91 7.49
C LEU A 10 7.17 2.90 6.87
N LEU A 11 6.82 2.36 5.70
CA LEU A 11 7.56 1.30 5.02
C LEU A 11 7.90 1.70 3.60
N ASP A 12 9.17 1.63 3.22
CA ASP A 12 9.59 1.84 1.84
C ASP A 12 9.89 0.48 1.19
N GLN A 13 9.10 0.11 0.18
CA GLN A 13 9.20 -1.18 -0.55
C GLN A 13 9.32 -2.42 0.36
N PRO A 14 8.33 -2.69 1.23
CA PRO A 14 8.41 -3.77 2.22
C PRO A 14 8.48 -5.18 1.61
N THR A 15 8.17 -5.35 0.32
CA THR A 15 8.23 -6.64 -0.38
C THR A 15 9.57 -6.92 -1.03
N ASN A 16 10.50 -5.95 -1.07
CA ASN A 16 11.75 -6.11 -1.80
C ASN A 16 12.70 -7.09 -1.08
N HIS A 17 13.43 -7.89 -1.86
CA HIS A 17 14.35 -8.93 -1.38
C HIS A 17 13.70 -10.01 -0.48
N LEU A 18 12.37 -10.09 -0.46
CA LEU A 18 11.62 -11.11 0.26
C LEU A 18 11.23 -12.27 -0.67
N ASP A 19 11.16 -13.47 -0.08
CA ASP A 19 10.49 -14.60 -0.70
C ASP A 19 8.97 -14.53 -0.51
N LEU A 20 8.24 -15.39 -1.23
CA LEU A 20 6.78 -15.37 -1.24
C LEU A 20 6.17 -15.64 0.14
N GLU A 21 6.79 -16.51 0.92
CA GLU A 21 6.35 -16.82 2.30
C GLU A 21 6.51 -15.61 3.21
N SER A 22 7.65 -14.91 3.12
CA SER A 22 7.89 -13.69 3.89
C SER A 22 6.95 -12.55 3.47
N ILE A 23 6.67 -12.38 2.17
CA ILE A 23 5.69 -11.41 1.68
C ILE A 23 4.32 -11.69 2.29
N THR A 24 3.89 -12.95 2.31
CA THR A 24 2.62 -13.36 2.90
C THR A 24 2.57 -13.07 4.39
N ALA A 25 3.66 -13.35 5.12
CA ALA A 25 3.76 -13.05 6.54
C ALA A 25 3.69 -11.53 6.83
N VAL A 26 4.37 -10.71 6.04
CA VAL A 26 4.31 -9.24 6.14
C VAL A 26 2.88 -8.77 5.85
N ASN A 27 2.26 -9.26 4.79
CA ASN A 27 0.90 -8.90 4.40
C ASN A 27 -0.10 -9.16 5.54
N ASN A 28 -0.11 -10.37 6.09
CA ASN A 28 -0.94 -10.72 7.24
C ASN A 28 -0.66 -9.83 8.46
N GLY A 29 0.63 -9.57 8.74
CA GLY A 29 1.03 -8.70 9.85
C GLY A 29 0.55 -7.25 9.71
N LEU A 30 0.52 -6.72 8.48
CA LEU A 30 0.02 -5.36 8.21
C LEU A 30 -1.51 -5.28 8.28
N ILE A 31 -2.22 -6.32 7.84
CA ILE A 31 -3.68 -6.41 7.98
C ILE A 31 -4.09 -6.44 9.46
N ASP A 32 -3.33 -7.15 10.30
CA ASP A 32 -3.62 -7.28 11.73
C ASP A 32 -3.20 -6.06 12.55
N PHE A 33 -2.30 -5.23 12.02
CA PHE A 33 -1.79 -4.03 12.69
C PHE A 33 -2.92 -3.02 12.93
N LYS A 34 -3.11 -2.61 14.20
CA LYS A 34 -4.22 -1.73 14.60
C LYS A 34 -3.95 -0.23 14.39
N GLY A 35 -2.73 0.14 13.99
CA GLY A 35 -2.37 1.52 13.67
C GLY A 35 -2.52 1.83 12.19
N ASN A 36 -2.02 3.01 11.79
CA ASN A 36 -1.97 3.38 10.38
C ASN A 36 -0.68 2.85 9.73
N VAL A 37 -0.78 2.39 8.49
CA VAL A 37 0.39 1.99 7.69
C VAL A 37 0.46 2.90 6.48
N LEU A 38 1.61 3.55 6.28
CA LEU A 38 1.94 4.25 5.06
C LEU A 38 3.08 3.49 4.38
N PHE A 39 2.89 3.07 3.14
CA PHE A 39 3.91 2.33 2.43
C PHE A 39 3.98 2.66 0.95
N SER A 40 5.13 2.40 0.34
CA SER A 40 5.35 2.37 -1.11
C SER A 40 5.55 0.91 -1.55
N SER A 41 5.01 0.51 -2.69
CA SER A 41 5.26 -0.81 -3.26
C SER A 41 5.00 -0.82 -4.76
N PHE A 42 5.74 -1.65 -5.49
CA PHE A 42 5.49 -1.96 -6.90
C PHE A 42 4.72 -3.27 -7.10
N ASP A 43 4.45 -4.01 -6.03
CA ASP A 43 3.74 -5.28 -6.07
C ASP A 43 2.23 -5.06 -6.05
N HIS A 44 1.58 -5.34 -7.19
CA HIS A 44 0.14 -5.21 -7.37
C HIS A 44 -0.67 -5.97 -6.31
N GLN A 45 -0.33 -7.23 -6.05
CA GLN A 45 -1.12 -8.07 -5.15
C GLN A 45 -0.96 -7.60 -3.72
N PHE A 46 0.24 -7.18 -3.33
CA PHE A 46 0.48 -6.59 -2.02
C PHE A 46 -0.34 -5.31 -1.80
N VAL A 47 -0.30 -4.36 -2.76
CA VAL A 47 -1.08 -3.11 -2.65
C VAL A 47 -2.58 -3.42 -2.61
N GLN A 48 -3.06 -4.28 -3.49
CA GLN A 48 -4.49 -4.62 -3.58
C GLN A 48 -5.04 -5.29 -2.32
N THR A 49 -4.21 -6.03 -1.58
CA THR A 49 -4.63 -6.77 -0.38
C THR A 49 -4.48 -5.97 0.91
N THR A 50 -3.53 -5.03 0.97
CA THR A 50 -3.22 -4.28 2.20
C THR A 50 -3.69 -2.83 2.20
N ALA A 51 -3.75 -2.17 1.04
CA ALA A 51 -4.12 -0.76 0.95
C ALA A 51 -5.64 -0.58 0.85
N ASN A 52 -6.14 0.40 1.59
CA ASN A 52 -7.53 0.88 1.51
C ASN A 52 -7.64 2.32 0.98
N ARG A 53 -6.50 2.93 0.66
CA ARG A 53 -6.35 4.29 0.16
C ARG A 53 -5.11 4.36 -0.71
N ILE A 54 -5.25 4.91 -1.91
CA ILE A 54 -4.17 5.09 -2.87
C ILE A 54 -3.83 6.58 -2.96
N MET A 55 -2.53 6.85 -2.82
CA MET A 55 -1.95 8.18 -2.95
C MET A 55 -0.94 8.15 -4.10
N GLU A 56 -1.27 8.81 -5.21
CA GLU A 56 -0.38 8.92 -6.37
C GLU A 56 0.21 10.33 -6.41
N LEU A 57 1.53 10.41 -6.33
CA LEU A 57 2.28 11.65 -6.45
C LEU A 57 2.50 11.96 -7.93
N ARG A 58 1.98 13.10 -8.39
CA ARG A 58 2.08 13.56 -9.78
C ARG A 58 2.68 14.96 -9.86
N PRO A 59 3.21 15.38 -11.02
CA PRO A 59 3.77 16.73 -11.19
C PRO A 59 2.77 17.85 -10.86
N GLU A 60 1.49 17.65 -11.14
CA GLU A 60 0.40 18.59 -10.86
C GLU A 60 -0.12 18.56 -9.42
N GLY A 61 0.30 17.57 -8.61
CA GLY A 61 -0.10 17.45 -7.21
C GLY A 61 -0.32 16.00 -6.76
N LEU A 62 -0.98 15.85 -5.62
CA LEU A 62 -1.31 14.55 -5.04
C LEU A 62 -2.73 14.13 -5.48
N LEU A 63 -2.84 12.96 -6.11
CA LEU A 63 -4.13 12.29 -6.23
C LEU A 63 -4.34 11.35 -5.06
N ASP A 64 -5.44 11.59 -4.35
CA ASP A 64 -5.76 10.89 -3.12
C ASP A 64 -7.15 10.26 -3.23
N LYS A 65 -7.22 8.94 -3.14
CA LYS A 65 -8.45 8.17 -3.30
C LYS A 65 -8.57 7.07 -2.26
N THR A 66 -9.69 7.05 -1.53
CA THR A 66 -10.05 5.95 -0.62
C THR A 66 -10.83 4.89 -1.38
N MET A 67 -10.11 3.94 -1.97
CA MET A 67 -10.62 2.83 -2.77
C MET A 67 -9.53 1.76 -2.85
N SER A 68 -9.88 0.57 -3.35
CA SER A 68 -8.91 -0.47 -3.65
C SER A 68 -7.99 -0.08 -4.81
N TYR A 69 -6.89 -0.81 -5.00
CA TYR A 69 -5.96 -0.53 -6.08
C TYR A 69 -6.57 -0.81 -7.45
N ASP A 70 -7.35 -1.89 -7.58
CA ASP A 70 -8.02 -2.23 -8.84
C ASP A 70 -9.01 -1.14 -9.26
N GLU A 71 -9.86 -0.67 -8.34
CA GLU A 71 -10.79 0.44 -8.57
C GLU A 71 -10.05 1.73 -8.93
N PHE A 72 -8.89 1.98 -8.30
CA PHE A 72 -8.06 3.13 -8.62
C PHE A 72 -7.51 3.06 -10.05
N LEU A 73 -7.09 1.89 -10.52
CA LEU A 73 -6.60 1.69 -11.88
C LEU A 73 -7.73 1.89 -12.92
N GLU A 74 -8.96 1.46 -12.61
CA GLU A 74 -10.13 1.74 -13.44
C GLU A 74 -10.44 3.23 -13.48
N TYR A 75 -10.49 3.89 -12.32
CA TYR A 75 -10.67 5.33 -12.19
C TYR A 75 -9.64 6.11 -13.02
N LYS A 76 -8.35 5.72 -12.98
CA LYS A 76 -7.30 6.34 -13.79
C LYS A 76 -7.59 6.22 -15.29
N LYS A 77 -7.99 5.03 -15.75
CA LYS A 77 -8.32 4.78 -17.16
C LYS A 77 -9.50 5.63 -17.63
N GLU A 78 -10.58 5.70 -16.85
CA GLU A 78 -11.77 6.48 -17.19
C GLU A 78 -11.51 7.99 -17.26
N ASN A 79 -10.62 8.50 -16.40
CA ASN A 79 -10.30 9.92 -16.31
C ASN A 79 -9.12 10.33 -17.21
N GLY A 80 -8.59 9.42 -18.03
CA GLY A 80 -7.47 9.71 -18.94
C GLY A 80 -6.17 10.09 -18.23
N LEU A 81 -6.03 9.72 -16.96
CA LEU A 81 -4.84 9.96 -16.14
C LEU A 81 -3.87 8.81 -16.40
N GLN A 82 -2.92 9.00 -17.33
CA GLN A 82 -1.81 8.06 -17.54
C GLN A 82 -0.68 8.37 -16.57
#